data_AF-A0A3D1HLG4-F1
#
_entry.id   AF-A0A3D1HLG4-F1
#
_cell.length_a   1.000
_cell.length_b   1.000
_cell.length_c   1.000
_cell.angle_alpha   90.00
_cell.angle_beta   90.00
_cell.angle_gamma   90.00
#
_symmetry.space_group_name_H-M   'P 1'
#
loop_
_entity.id
_entity.type
_entity.pdbx_description
1 polymer ?
#
loop_
_entity_poly.entity_id
_entity_poly.type
_entity_poly.pdbx_seq_one_letter_code
_entity_poly.pdbx_strand_id
1 'polypeptide(L)'
;LYISDRVTAKKENPSSPDISYNTAVKFNFRALKALVKIGIYETIPGYSVKDVKFYASDGTTSGTPGLYSSEKTIPAGTGTATVTFGTNTTNGDYNKAMVAWNSSKNSKDIKFGALTLKDKEKNEEAGNSYLGRTNKDASLPTEYATVIPSAKVGALTLKVDYTLVSTDGSKENIKVTGASAVVPAEYTQWQPNYSYTYIFKISDKTNGSTGGSSTGLYPITFDAVVTETSEGIQNTITTVSDPSITTYAKGNDLNEEYKSDSNIYASVTDASNGKTAALYKENKGENTTYTYYATLYKLTAGETITEAEAANVLAATGKTLGGKTLTEEGNRTAETLDSRFVNKIDATDAVDGVEVAGNFFKFKVGVGTYVFEYSNGSAKAYKVIVVK
;
A
#
# COMPACT_ATOMS: atom_id res chain seq x y z
N LEU A 1 -13.02 1.42 20.49
CA LEU A 1 -14.40 1.02 20.19
C LEU A 1 -14.33 -0.19 19.28
N TYR A 2 -14.94 -1.31 19.70
CA TYR A 2 -14.92 -2.57 18.98
C TYR A 2 -16.36 -3.07 18.79
N ILE A 3 -16.59 -3.84 17.75
CA ILE A 3 -17.86 -4.53 17.51
C ILE A 3 -17.60 -5.99 17.16
N SER A 4 -18.50 -6.87 17.57
CA SER A 4 -18.56 -8.23 17.05
C SER A 4 -19.80 -8.38 16.19
N ASP A 5 -19.73 -9.32 15.24
CA ASP A 5 -20.93 -9.84 14.60
C ASP A 5 -21.85 -10.49 15.65
N ARG A 6 -23.15 -10.49 15.33
CA ARG A 6 -24.15 -11.20 16.12
C ARG A 6 -23.89 -12.69 16.02
N VAL A 7 -24.02 -13.40 17.13
CA VAL A 7 -24.08 -14.87 17.10
C VAL A 7 -25.52 -15.27 17.34
N THR A 8 -26.06 -16.10 16.46
CA THR A 8 -27.40 -16.66 16.60
C THR A 8 -27.26 -18.14 16.96
N ALA A 9 -27.89 -18.52 18.07
CA ALA A 9 -27.91 -19.91 18.54
C ALA A 9 -29.29 -20.53 18.24
N LYS A 10 -29.29 -21.78 17.77
CA LYS A 10 -30.53 -22.52 17.46
C LYS A 10 -30.54 -23.88 18.15
N LYS A 11 -31.75 -24.38 18.41
CA LYS A 11 -31.99 -25.64 19.13
C LYS A 11 -31.71 -26.88 18.28
N GLU A 12 -32.04 -26.86 16.99
CA GLU A 12 -31.96 -28.03 16.10
C GLU A 12 -31.26 -27.69 14.78
N ASN A 13 -30.33 -28.57 14.36
CA ASN A 13 -29.61 -28.57 13.08
C ASN A 13 -29.19 -27.19 12.54
N PRO A 14 -28.45 -26.37 13.31
CA PRO A 14 -27.95 -25.11 12.79
C PRO A 14 -26.94 -25.35 11.67
N SER A 15 -27.06 -24.58 10.59
CA SER A 15 -26.03 -24.41 9.59
C SER A 15 -25.21 -23.17 9.91
N SER A 16 -23.91 -23.19 9.56
CA SER A 16 -23.07 -21.98 9.62
C SER A 16 -23.80 -20.80 8.93
N PRO A 17 -23.81 -19.60 9.54
CA PRO A 17 -23.02 -19.16 10.70
C PRO A 17 -23.70 -19.36 12.07
N ASP A 18 -24.83 -20.07 12.16
CA ASP A 18 -25.49 -20.34 13.44
C ASP A 18 -24.76 -21.42 14.24
N ILE A 19 -24.92 -21.35 15.56
CA ILE A 19 -24.36 -22.33 16.48
C ILE A 19 -25.45 -23.14 17.17
N SER A 20 -25.10 -24.32 17.69
CA SER A 20 -26.00 -25.15 18.47
C SER A 20 -26.14 -24.62 19.90
N TYR A 21 -27.26 -24.93 20.54
CA TYR A 21 -27.37 -24.72 21.98
C TYR A 21 -26.31 -25.53 22.72
N ASN A 22 -25.86 -25.00 23.86
CA ASN A 22 -24.80 -25.56 24.71
C ASN A 22 -23.40 -25.64 24.05
N THR A 23 -23.18 -25.03 22.88
CA THR A 23 -21.82 -24.85 22.34
C THR A 23 -21.21 -23.52 22.79
N ALA A 24 -19.89 -23.49 22.96
CA ALA A 24 -19.17 -22.27 23.31
C ALA A 24 -19.37 -21.19 22.22
N VAL A 25 -19.72 -19.98 22.65
CA VAL A 25 -19.88 -18.83 21.76
C VAL A 25 -18.53 -18.17 21.55
N LYS A 26 -18.08 -18.08 20.29
CA LYS A 26 -16.89 -17.31 19.93
C LYS A 26 -17.30 -15.95 19.37
N PHE A 27 -16.86 -14.88 20.02
CA PHE A 27 -16.99 -13.52 19.51
C PHE A 27 -15.68 -13.09 18.84
N ASN A 28 -15.79 -12.53 17.63
CA ASN A 28 -14.65 -11.92 16.94
C ASN A 28 -14.89 -10.41 16.92
N PHE A 29 -13.99 -9.66 17.56
CA PHE A 29 -14.13 -8.21 17.69
C PHE A 29 -13.25 -7.51 16.66
N ARG A 30 -13.85 -6.58 15.91
CA ARG A 30 -13.15 -5.68 14.98
C ARG A 30 -13.22 -4.24 15.46
N ALA A 31 -12.17 -3.48 15.20
CA ALA A 31 -12.13 -2.07 15.56
C ALA A 31 -13.11 -1.26 14.70
N LEU A 32 -13.84 -0.32 15.31
CA LEU A 32 -14.72 0.61 14.58
C LEU A 32 -14.02 1.87 14.10
N LYS A 33 -12.77 2.08 14.55
CA LYS A 33 -11.91 3.18 14.10
C LYS A 33 -11.13 2.79 12.85
N ALA A 34 -10.72 3.79 12.09
CA ALA A 34 -9.61 3.65 11.16
C ALA A 34 -8.38 4.34 11.76
N LEU A 35 -7.21 3.91 11.32
CA LEU A 35 -5.92 4.46 11.72
C LEU A 35 -5.21 4.99 10.47
N VAL A 36 -4.54 6.13 10.56
CA VAL A 36 -3.85 6.73 9.42
C VAL A 36 -2.50 7.27 9.86
N LYS A 37 -1.45 6.99 9.09
CA LYS A 37 -0.15 7.65 9.22
C LYS A 37 0.42 7.91 7.83
N ILE A 38 1.55 8.60 7.80
CA ILE A 38 2.33 8.79 6.56
C ILE A 38 3.74 8.22 6.74
N GLY A 39 4.40 7.93 5.64
CA GLY A 39 5.83 7.67 5.60
C GLY A 39 6.48 8.43 4.45
N ILE A 40 7.73 8.85 4.61
CA ILE A 40 8.48 9.53 3.55
C ILE A 40 9.87 8.92 3.43
N TYR A 41 10.29 8.63 2.20
CA TYR A 41 11.64 8.19 1.91
C TYR A 41 12.22 8.91 0.68
N GLU A 42 13.53 8.82 0.49
CA GLU A 42 14.23 9.42 -0.63
C GLU A 42 14.99 8.39 -1.48
N THR A 43 15.24 8.71 -2.75
CA THR A 43 16.13 7.94 -3.64
C THR A 43 17.00 8.85 -4.51
N ILE A 44 17.46 9.99 -3.96
CA ILE A 44 18.21 10.98 -4.73
C ILE A 44 19.69 10.59 -4.76
N PRO A 45 20.29 10.30 -5.93
CA PRO A 45 21.71 10.02 -6.00
C PRO A 45 22.53 11.25 -5.58
N GLY A 46 23.48 11.06 -4.67
CA GLY A 46 24.41 12.11 -4.26
C GLY A 46 23.91 13.06 -3.17
N TYR A 47 22.63 13.02 -2.80
CA TYR A 47 22.06 13.88 -1.76
C TYR A 47 21.32 13.09 -0.68
N SER A 48 21.13 13.72 0.48
CA SER A 48 20.19 13.28 1.51
C SER A 48 19.27 14.41 1.97
N VAL A 49 18.02 14.08 2.26
CA VAL A 49 16.98 15.03 2.66
C VAL A 49 16.98 15.23 4.17
N LYS A 50 17.01 16.48 4.62
CA LYS A 50 16.78 16.90 6.01
C LYS A 50 15.85 18.12 6.12
N ASP A 51 15.54 18.51 7.35
CA ASP A 51 14.81 19.75 7.69
C ASP A 51 13.44 19.88 7.02
N VAL A 52 12.69 18.78 6.93
CA VAL A 52 11.37 18.75 6.30
C VAL A 52 10.37 19.61 7.08
N LYS A 53 9.69 20.53 6.39
CA LYS A 53 8.59 21.35 6.91
C LYS A 53 7.32 21.06 6.16
N PHE A 54 6.22 20.87 6.88
CA PHE A 54 4.93 20.45 6.34
C PHE A 54 3.94 21.60 6.35
N TYR A 55 3.27 21.82 5.23
CA TYR A 55 2.23 22.83 5.12
C TYR A 55 0.87 22.32 5.60
N ALA A 56 0.11 23.19 6.26
CA ALA A 56 -1.32 23.06 6.46
C ALA A 56 -2.12 23.75 5.34
N SER A 57 -3.43 23.54 5.31
CA SER A 57 -4.34 24.10 4.30
C SER A 57 -4.38 25.63 4.27
N ASP A 58 -4.00 26.29 5.35
CA ASP A 58 -3.89 27.74 5.48
C ASP A 58 -2.52 28.31 5.07
N GLY A 59 -1.59 27.44 4.66
CA GLY A 59 -0.23 27.81 4.24
C GLY A 59 0.78 27.93 5.37
N THR A 60 0.40 27.70 6.63
CA THR A 60 1.35 27.64 7.75
C THR A 60 2.21 26.37 7.69
N THR A 61 3.44 26.43 8.21
CA THR A 61 4.37 25.28 8.23
C THR A 61 4.61 24.74 9.64
N SER A 62 4.80 23.42 9.74
CA SER A 62 5.10 22.69 10.98
C SER A 62 6.25 21.69 10.78
N GLY A 63 6.91 21.29 11.89
CA GLY A 63 7.85 20.17 11.91
C GLY A 63 7.18 18.80 11.98
N THR A 64 5.87 18.75 12.21
CA THR A 64 5.08 17.51 12.20
C THR A 64 4.32 17.36 10.90
N PRO A 65 4.18 16.15 10.36
CA PRO A 65 3.45 15.94 9.13
C PRO A 65 1.96 16.25 9.21
N GLY A 66 1.42 16.64 8.06
CA GLY A 66 0.00 16.82 7.85
C GLY A 66 -0.36 16.57 6.39
N LEU A 67 -1.62 16.21 6.18
CA LEU A 67 -2.24 16.18 4.86
C LEU A 67 -3.46 17.10 4.90
N TYR A 68 -3.77 17.71 3.76
CA TYR A 68 -4.95 18.56 3.66
C TYR A 68 -5.79 18.30 2.41
N SER A 69 -7.10 18.47 2.56
CA SER A 69 -8.06 18.49 1.45
C SER A 69 -8.33 19.93 1.02
N SER A 70 -8.62 20.13 -0.27
CA SER A 70 -9.13 21.43 -0.76
C SER A 70 -10.48 21.78 -0.13
N GLU A 71 -11.28 20.75 0.17
CA GLU A 71 -12.61 20.83 0.74
C GLU A 71 -12.63 20.43 2.23
N LYS A 72 -13.66 20.87 2.96
CA LYS A 72 -13.82 20.53 4.37
C LYS A 72 -14.49 19.14 4.51
N THR A 73 -13.78 18.10 4.11
CA THR A 73 -14.29 16.73 3.96
C THR A 73 -13.69 15.72 4.93
N ILE A 74 -12.58 16.04 5.61
CA ILE A 74 -11.92 15.13 6.55
C ILE A 74 -12.76 15.03 7.83
N PRO A 75 -13.31 13.87 8.20
CA PRO A 75 -14.02 13.70 9.46
C PRO A 75 -13.14 14.06 10.67
N ALA A 76 -13.63 14.94 11.55
CA ALA A 76 -12.85 15.43 12.68
C ALA A 76 -13.69 15.51 13.97
N GLY A 77 -13.03 15.30 15.11
CA GLY A 77 -13.64 15.38 16.43
C GLY A 77 -14.53 14.17 16.73
N THR A 78 -15.78 14.43 17.11
CA THR A 78 -16.74 13.39 17.51
C THR A 78 -17.67 13.02 16.35
N GLY A 79 -18.23 11.81 16.41
CA GLY A 79 -19.24 11.35 15.46
C GLY A 79 -20.14 10.30 16.08
N THR A 80 -21.14 9.88 15.32
CA THR A 80 -22.09 8.83 15.69
C THR A 80 -21.88 7.63 14.79
N ALA A 81 -21.79 6.44 15.40
CA ALA A 81 -21.82 5.18 14.68
C ALA A 81 -23.23 4.60 14.72
N THR A 82 -23.82 4.34 13.56
CA THR A 82 -25.04 3.55 13.43
C THR A 82 -24.65 2.13 13.07
N VAL A 83 -25.10 1.17 13.88
CA VAL A 83 -24.89 -0.26 13.64
C VAL A 83 -26.18 -0.85 13.11
N THR A 84 -26.10 -1.52 11.96
CA THR A 84 -27.19 -2.32 11.40
C THR A 84 -26.72 -3.76 11.24
N PHE A 85 -27.66 -4.70 11.22
CA PHE A 85 -27.39 -6.10 10.91
C PHE A 85 -28.10 -6.46 9.61
N GLY A 86 -27.52 -7.37 8.84
CA GLY A 86 -28.14 -7.84 7.61
C GLY A 86 -29.50 -8.52 7.84
N THR A 87 -30.18 -8.82 6.74
CA THR A 87 -31.46 -9.55 6.76
C THR A 87 -31.42 -10.86 5.97
N ASN A 88 -30.37 -11.09 5.17
CA ASN A 88 -30.26 -12.28 4.32
C ASN A 88 -29.87 -13.52 5.12
N THR A 89 -30.78 -14.49 5.19
CA THR A 89 -30.60 -15.76 5.93
C THR A 89 -29.86 -16.83 5.13
N THR A 90 -29.74 -16.69 3.81
CA THR A 90 -29.20 -17.73 2.92
C THR A 90 -27.68 -17.82 2.95
N ASN A 91 -27.00 -16.70 3.16
CA ASN A 91 -25.52 -16.62 3.19
C ASN A 91 -24.97 -16.24 4.58
N GLY A 92 -25.82 -16.16 5.61
CA GLY A 92 -25.39 -15.84 6.96
C GLY A 92 -25.18 -14.35 7.26
N ASP A 93 -25.36 -13.46 6.29
CA ASP A 93 -25.07 -12.03 6.45
C ASP A 93 -25.97 -11.33 7.48
N TYR A 94 -27.10 -11.94 7.87
CA TYR A 94 -27.93 -11.43 8.97
C TYR A 94 -27.21 -11.32 10.30
N ASN A 95 -26.13 -12.07 10.51
CA ASN A 95 -25.30 -11.95 11.70
C ASN A 95 -24.23 -10.86 11.57
N LYS A 96 -23.92 -10.40 10.35
CA LYS A 96 -22.87 -9.41 10.10
C LYS A 96 -23.30 -8.01 10.53
N ALA A 97 -22.50 -7.38 11.39
CA ALA A 97 -22.67 -5.99 11.79
C ALA A 97 -22.10 -5.04 10.73
N MET A 98 -22.96 -4.23 10.14
CA MET A 98 -22.59 -3.13 9.25
C MET A 98 -22.54 -1.84 10.06
N VAL A 99 -21.47 -1.07 9.94
CA VAL A 99 -21.32 0.19 10.68
C VAL A 99 -21.19 1.35 9.73
N ALA A 100 -22.08 2.33 9.90
CA ALA A 100 -22.05 3.59 9.19
C ALA A 100 -21.68 4.71 10.17
N TRP A 101 -20.64 5.47 9.85
CA TRP A 101 -20.21 6.61 10.63
C TRP A 101 -20.74 7.92 10.07
N ASN A 102 -21.19 8.80 10.96
CA ASN A 102 -21.49 10.19 10.65
C ASN A 102 -20.64 11.10 11.54
N SER A 103 -19.79 11.92 10.93
CA SER A 103 -19.01 12.91 11.67
C SER A 103 -19.88 14.11 12.05
N SER A 104 -19.70 14.65 13.26
CA SER A 104 -20.37 15.90 13.67
C SER A 104 -19.72 17.15 13.08
N LYS A 105 -18.44 17.06 12.72
CA LYS A 105 -17.65 18.13 12.10
C LYS A 105 -16.67 17.55 11.10
N ASN A 106 -16.34 18.35 10.10
CA ASN A 106 -15.23 18.04 9.19
C ASN A 106 -14.14 19.11 9.32
N SER A 107 -12.94 18.77 8.85
CA SER A 107 -11.75 19.61 8.78
C SER A 107 -11.21 19.61 7.36
N LYS A 108 -10.33 20.57 7.06
CA LYS A 108 -9.46 20.51 5.88
C LYS A 108 -8.16 19.76 6.15
N ASP A 109 -7.73 19.72 7.41
CA ASP A 109 -6.42 19.22 7.81
C ASP A 109 -6.53 17.98 8.69
N ILE A 110 -5.61 17.05 8.48
CA ILE A 110 -5.25 15.96 9.40
C ILE A 110 -3.76 16.09 9.76
N LYS A 111 -3.45 15.91 11.05
CA LYS A 111 -2.08 15.99 11.58
C LYS A 111 -1.61 14.64 12.10
N PHE A 112 -0.32 14.38 11.98
CA PHE A 112 0.35 13.15 12.41
C PHE A 112 1.45 13.45 13.45
N GLY A 113 1.97 12.40 14.08
CA GLY A 113 3.15 12.51 14.95
C GLY A 113 4.43 12.84 14.18
N ALA A 114 5.49 13.22 14.88
CA ALA A 114 6.80 13.53 14.26
C ALA A 114 7.39 12.30 13.54
N LEU A 115 8.09 12.53 12.42
CA LEU A 115 8.77 11.45 11.70
C LEU A 115 9.95 10.91 12.51
N THR A 116 10.14 9.60 12.46
CA THR A 116 11.36 8.95 12.95
C THR A 116 12.46 9.09 11.89
N LEU A 117 13.44 9.94 12.17
CA LEU A 117 14.55 10.24 11.27
C LEU A 117 15.70 9.24 11.42
N LYS A 118 16.56 9.20 10.41
CA LYS A 118 17.67 8.26 10.25
C LYS A 118 19.01 8.97 10.42
N ASP A 119 20.01 8.17 10.78
CA ASP A 119 21.40 8.58 10.77
C ASP A 119 21.91 8.83 9.36
N LYS A 120 23.03 9.54 9.27
CA LYS A 120 23.76 9.71 8.02
C LYS A 120 24.26 8.35 7.49
N GLU A 121 24.43 8.24 6.18
CA GLU A 121 24.98 7.02 5.56
C GLU A 121 26.41 7.20 5.03
N LYS A 122 26.83 8.44 4.74
CA LYS A 122 28.12 8.77 4.12
C LYS A 122 28.77 9.99 4.81
N ASN A 123 29.12 11.00 4.02
CA ASN A 123 29.85 12.19 4.43
C ASN A 123 28.94 13.36 4.79
N GLU A 124 27.64 13.12 4.98
CA GLU A 124 26.74 14.13 5.52
C GLU A 124 27.14 14.53 6.95
N GLU A 125 26.53 15.62 7.43
CA GLU A 125 26.66 16.05 8.82
C GLU A 125 26.16 14.95 9.79
N ALA A 126 26.82 14.78 10.93
CA ALA A 126 26.44 13.76 11.90
C ALA A 126 25.09 14.09 12.57
N GLY A 127 24.29 13.05 12.82
CA GLY A 127 23.03 13.11 13.57
C GLY A 127 21.86 12.39 12.88
N ASN A 128 20.76 12.22 13.63
CA ASN A 128 19.52 11.59 13.17
C ASN A 128 18.59 12.63 12.52
N SER A 129 19.01 13.18 11.38
CA SER A 129 18.33 14.29 10.71
C SER A 129 17.76 13.94 9.34
N TYR A 130 17.97 12.71 8.87
CA TYR A 130 17.73 12.32 7.49
C TYR A 130 16.47 11.49 7.31
N LEU A 131 15.89 11.51 6.10
CA LEU A 131 14.83 10.58 5.75
C LEU A 131 15.37 9.17 5.49
N GLY A 132 14.49 8.18 5.58
CA GLY A 132 14.75 6.84 5.07
C GLY A 132 15.08 6.85 3.57
N ARG A 133 15.90 5.91 3.11
CA ARG A 133 16.35 5.83 1.70
C ARG A 133 15.71 4.71 0.89
N THR A 134 14.77 3.99 1.49
CA THR A 134 13.95 2.95 0.85
C THR A 134 12.53 3.02 1.38
N ASN A 135 11.57 2.45 0.65
CA ASN A 135 10.18 2.37 1.11
C ASN A 135 10.09 1.63 2.47
N LYS A 136 10.82 0.53 2.60
CA LYS A 136 10.91 -0.27 3.84
C LYS A 136 11.42 0.55 5.03
N ASP A 137 12.43 1.38 4.79
CA ASP A 137 13.06 2.20 5.83
C ASP A 137 12.48 3.62 5.88
N ALA A 138 11.31 3.86 5.28
CA ALA A 138 10.70 5.19 5.26
C ALA A 138 10.64 5.79 6.66
N SER A 139 10.81 7.11 6.75
CA SER A 139 10.61 7.83 7.99
C SER A 139 9.11 7.96 8.26
N LEU A 140 8.64 7.36 9.35
CA LEU A 140 7.23 7.35 9.75
C LEU A 140 7.06 7.87 11.18
N PRO A 141 5.89 8.42 11.54
CA PRO A 141 5.49 8.58 12.92
C PRO A 141 5.42 7.24 13.65
N THR A 142 5.79 7.23 14.93
CA THR A 142 5.66 6.05 15.81
C THR A 142 4.20 5.61 15.94
N GLU A 143 3.31 6.58 16.11
CA GLU A 143 1.88 6.32 16.36
C GLU A 143 1.01 6.69 15.16
N TYR A 144 -0.08 5.95 14.99
CA TYR A 144 -1.12 6.30 14.02
C TYR A 144 -2.03 7.40 14.55
N ALA A 145 -2.46 8.30 13.67
CA ALA A 145 -3.61 9.15 13.93
C ALA A 145 -4.89 8.31 13.88
N THR A 146 -5.74 8.42 14.90
CA THR A 146 -7.07 7.78 14.88
C THR A 146 -8.06 8.66 14.13
N VAL A 147 -8.80 8.09 13.17
CA VAL A 147 -9.78 8.81 12.35
C VAL A 147 -11.15 8.13 12.38
N ILE A 148 -12.19 8.91 12.12
CA ILE A 148 -13.54 8.40 11.86
C ILE A 148 -13.57 7.84 10.43
N PRO A 149 -13.91 6.56 10.22
CA PRO A 149 -14.06 5.97 8.88
C PRO A 149 -15.02 6.77 8.00
N SER A 150 -14.67 6.95 6.73
CA SER A 150 -15.49 7.68 5.74
C SER A 150 -15.03 7.38 4.32
N ALA A 151 -15.99 7.16 3.42
CA ALA A 151 -15.75 7.07 1.98
C ALA A 151 -15.70 8.45 1.28
N LYS A 152 -15.88 9.55 2.02
CA LYS A 152 -16.08 10.90 1.48
C LYS A 152 -14.94 11.87 1.80
N VAL A 153 -13.75 11.36 2.13
CA VAL A 153 -12.59 12.20 2.47
C VAL A 153 -12.10 12.99 1.25
N GLY A 154 -12.09 12.37 0.07
CA GLY A 154 -11.57 13.00 -1.16
C GLY A 154 -10.04 12.97 -1.23
N ALA A 155 -9.46 13.61 -2.25
CA ALA A 155 -8.02 13.63 -2.41
C ALA A 155 -7.34 14.42 -1.26
N LEU A 156 -6.17 13.95 -0.85
CA LEU A 156 -5.39 14.57 0.23
C LEU A 156 -4.02 15.01 -0.30
N THR A 157 -3.64 16.25 -0.01
CA THR A 157 -2.40 16.86 -0.47
C THR A 157 -1.37 16.86 0.65
N LEU A 158 -0.17 16.38 0.33
CA LEU A 158 1.06 16.65 1.06
C LEU A 158 1.75 17.82 0.37
N LYS A 159 2.17 18.83 1.13
CA LYS A 159 3.05 19.89 0.64
C LYS A 159 4.17 20.12 1.64
N VAL A 160 5.40 20.18 1.16
CA VAL A 160 6.59 20.26 2.00
C VAL A 160 7.66 21.21 1.46
N ASP A 161 8.44 21.76 2.37
CA ASP A 161 9.78 22.28 2.12
C ASP A 161 10.81 21.29 2.69
N TYR A 162 12.00 21.20 2.10
CA TYR A 162 13.09 20.39 2.63
C TYR A 162 14.45 20.87 2.11
N THR A 163 15.52 20.38 2.74
CA THR A 163 16.90 20.67 2.34
C THR A 163 17.59 19.40 1.86
N LEU A 164 18.19 19.45 0.68
CA LEU A 164 19.10 18.43 0.18
C LEU A 164 20.51 18.76 0.64
N VAL A 165 21.19 17.79 1.22
CA VAL A 165 22.57 17.88 1.69
C VAL A 165 23.42 16.94 0.87
N SER A 166 24.55 17.42 0.34
CA SER A 166 25.44 16.55 -0.43
C SER A 166 26.04 15.42 0.44
N THR A 167 26.14 14.24 -0.17
CA THR A 167 26.68 13.03 0.47
C THR A 167 28.16 12.81 0.21
N ASP A 168 28.77 13.65 -0.62
CA ASP A 168 30.19 13.59 -1.00
C ASP A 168 31.11 14.40 -0.05
N GLY A 169 30.52 15.18 0.86
CA GLY A 169 31.25 16.02 1.81
C GLY A 169 31.55 17.43 1.31
N SER A 170 31.03 17.82 0.13
CA SER A 170 31.16 19.18 -0.42
C SER A 170 30.43 20.26 0.40
N LYS A 171 29.54 19.85 1.32
CA LYS A 171 28.71 20.73 2.16
C LYS A 171 27.72 21.58 1.36
N GLU A 172 27.42 21.17 0.13
CA GLU A 172 26.37 21.79 -0.65
C GLU A 172 25.01 21.53 0.00
N ASN A 173 24.18 22.58 0.05
CA ASN A 173 22.82 22.52 0.51
C ASN A 173 21.88 23.16 -0.51
N ILE A 174 20.84 22.43 -0.92
CA ILE A 174 19.81 22.93 -1.84
C ILE A 174 18.48 22.98 -1.11
N LYS A 175 17.86 24.15 -1.04
CA LYS A 175 16.53 24.32 -0.47
C LYS A 175 15.49 24.08 -1.56
N VAL A 176 14.59 23.14 -1.31
CA VAL A 176 13.42 22.88 -2.14
C VAL A 176 12.20 23.38 -1.40
N THR A 177 11.39 24.22 -2.05
CA THR A 177 10.17 24.77 -1.45
C THR A 177 8.92 24.39 -2.21
N GLY A 178 7.85 24.17 -1.45
CA GLY A 178 6.51 23.93 -1.96
C GLY A 178 6.33 22.66 -2.79
N ALA A 179 7.21 21.66 -2.62
CA ALA A 179 7.05 20.36 -3.29
C ALA A 179 5.73 19.72 -2.82
N SER A 180 4.90 19.26 -3.76
CA SER A 180 3.56 18.75 -3.46
C SER A 180 3.25 17.42 -4.12
N ALA A 181 2.59 16.54 -3.38
CA ALA A 181 2.07 15.27 -3.85
C ALA A 181 0.61 15.11 -3.41
N VAL A 182 -0.18 14.40 -4.20
CA VAL A 182 -1.60 14.15 -3.91
C VAL A 182 -1.81 12.66 -3.75
N VAL A 183 -2.47 12.27 -2.67
CA VAL A 183 -3.09 10.96 -2.48
C VAL A 183 -4.45 11.01 -3.19
N PRO A 184 -4.67 10.20 -4.24
CA PRO A 184 -5.94 10.12 -4.94
C PRO A 184 -7.12 9.74 -4.01
N ALA A 185 -8.32 10.21 -4.34
CA ALA A 185 -9.52 10.02 -3.52
C ALA A 185 -9.93 8.54 -3.34
N GLU A 186 -9.54 7.66 -4.25
CA GLU A 186 -9.78 6.22 -4.13
C GLU A 186 -9.03 5.58 -2.95
N TYR A 187 -7.88 6.14 -2.54
CA TYR A 187 -7.06 5.60 -1.44
C TYR A 187 -7.38 6.24 -0.08
N THR A 188 -8.29 7.22 -0.03
CA THR A 188 -8.68 7.93 1.20
C THR A 188 -10.07 7.51 1.69
N GLN A 189 -10.62 6.43 1.15
CA GLN A 189 -11.86 5.82 1.62
C GLN A 189 -11.59 4.96 2.86
N TRP A 190 -11.46 5.61 4.01
CA TRP A 190 -11.14 4.95 5.27
C TRP A 190 -12.26 4.04 5.74
N GLN A 191 -11.96 2.76 5.84
CA GLN A 191 -12.86 1.71 6.31
C GLN A 191 -12.59 1.41 7.79
N PRO A 192 -13.62 1.03 8.56
CA PRO A 192 -13.41 0.56 9.93
C PRO A 192 -12.51 -0.67 9.96
N ASN A 193 -11.69 -0.82 11.00
CA ASN A 193 -10.74 -1.91 11.20
C ASN A 193 -9.52 -1.91 10.27
N TYR A 194 -9.29 -0.81 9.55
CA TYR A 194 -8.10 -0.63 8.71
C TYR A 194 -7.16 0.44 9.28
N SER A 195 -5.86 0.18 9.21
CA SER A 195 -4.78 1.15 9.27
C SER A 195 -4.30 1.48 7.87
N TYR A 196 -4.03 2.76 7.59
CA TYR A 196 -3.55 3.26 6.31
C TYR A 196 -2.21 3.95 6.54
N THR A 197 -1.21 3.57 5.76
CA THR A 197 0.08 4.25 5.71
C THR A 197 0.27 4.81 4.31
N TYR A 198 0.22 6.13 4.16
CA TYR A 198 0.50 6.80 2.89
C TYR A 198 1.99 7.07 2.76
N ILE A 199 2.64 6.39 1.82
CA ILE A 199 4.07 6.51 1.56
C ILE A 199 4.30 7.52 0.44
N PHE A 200 5.18 8.47 0.69
CA PHE A 200 5.65 9.45 -0.28
C PHE A 200 7.13 9.24 -0.55
N LYS A 201 7.52 9.51 -1.79
CA LYS A 201 8.88 9.38 -2.27
C LYS A 201 9.41 10.72 -2.73
N ILE A 202 10.60 11.07 -2.29
CA ILE A 202 11.41 12.15 -2.89
C ILE A 202 12.43 11.50 -3.82
N SER A 203 12.45 11.89 -5.10
CA SER A 203 13.34 11.29 -6.10
C SER A 203 14.10 12.34 -6.89
N ASP A 204 14.84 11.94 -7.92
CA ASP A 204 15.60 12.79 -8.84
C ASP A 204 14.78 13.32 -10.03
N LYS A 205 13.47 13.00 -10.11
CA LYS A 205 12.56 13.47 -11.15
C LYS A 205 12.13 14.95 -10.93
N THR A 206 11.13 15.49 -11.64
CA THR A 206 10.86 16.95 -11.64
C THR A 206 9.45 17.33 -11.13
N ASN A 207 9.37 18.02 -9.98
CA ASN A 207 8.27 18.91 -9.53
C ASN A 207 8.79 19.76 -8.34
N GLY A 208 8.65 21.09 -8.33
CA GLY A 208 9.17 21.97 -7.25
C GLY A 208 9.87 23.25 -7.75
N SER A 209 10.43 24.07 -6.85
CA SER A 209 11.25 25.24 -7.18
C SER A 209 12.45 25.37 -6.23
N THR A 210 13.60 25.84 -6.77
CA THR A 210 14.81 26.17 -6.00
C THR A 210 14.95 27.67 -5.72
N GLY A 211 13.88 28.46 -5.91
CA GLY A 211 13.88 29.90 -5.59
C GLY A 211 14.36 30.84 -6.71
N GLY A 212 14.28 30.41 -7.98
CA GLY A 212 14.54 31.21 -9.18
C GLY A 212 13.50 31.00 -10.29
N SER A 213 13.76 31.44 -11.53
CA SER A 213 12.89 31.20 -12.71
C SER A 213 12.93 29.77 -13.25
N SER A 214 13.76 28.90 -12.68
CA SER A 214 13.88 27.49 -13.03
C SER A 214 12.86 26.64 -12.26
N THR A 215 12.05 25.88 -13.01
CA THR A 215 11.17 24.85 -12.47
C THR A 215 11.96 23.56 -12.15
N GLY A 216 12.11 23.31 -10.84
CA GLY A 216 12.10 22.02 -10.13
C GLY A 216 13.04 20.89 -10.53
N LEU A 217 14.14 20.76 -9.79
CA LEU A 217 14.82 19.48 -9.55
C LEU A 217 14.26 18.86 -8.26
N TYR A 218 14.05 17.54 -8.25
CA TYR A 218 13.67 16.67 -7.12
C TYR A 218 12.19 16.72 -6.70
N PRO A 219 11.31 15.79 -7.16
CA PRO A 219 9.90 15.85 -6.86
C PRO A 219 9.56 15.12 -5.57
N ILE A 220 8.45 15.49 -4.97
CA ILE A 220 7.74 14.58 -4.07
C ILE A 220 6.58 13.94 -4.82
N THR A 221 6.43 12.62 -4.71
CA THR A 221 5.36 11.84 -5.34
C THR A 221 4.69 10.94 -4.31
N PHE A 222 3.39 10.67 -4.53
CA PHE A 222 2.70 9.62 -3.79
C PHE A 222 3.13 8.26 -4.34
N ASP A 223 3.73 7.43 -3.48
CA ASP A 223 4.39 6.18 -3.89
C ASP A 223 3.48 4.97 -3.72
N ALA A 224 2.88 4.87 -2.53
CA ALA A 224 2.05 3.74 -2.17
C ALA A 224 1.08 4.05 -1.03
N VAL A 225 0.03 3.23 -0.95
CA VAL A 225 -0.72 3.03 0.30
C VAL A 225 -0.49 1.61 0.80
N VAL A 226 -0.13 1.50 2.08
CA VAL A 226 -0.17 0.22 2.79
C VAL A 226 -1.41 0.22 3.68
N THR A 227 -2.34 -0.69 3.43
CA THR A 227 -3.50 -0.90 4.29
C THR A 227 -3.32 -2.16 5.10
N GLU A 228 -3.53 -2.07 6.40
CA GLU A 228 -3.42 -3.22 7.29
C GLU A 228 -4.69 -3.36 8.11
N THR A 229 -4.98 -4.56 8.61
CA THR A 229 -6.05 -4.77 9.58
C THR A 229 -5.49 -5.27 10.90
N SER A 230 -6.28 -5.15 11.97
CA SER A 230 -5.91 -5.69 13.30
C SER A 230 -5.69 -7.21 13.32
N GLU A 231 -6.05 -7.89 12.23
CA GLU A 231 -5.94 -9.33 12.05
C GLU A 231 -4.80 -9.71 11.07
N GLY A 232 -3.90 -8.76 10.76
CA GLY A 232 -2.65 -9.02 10.04
C GLY A 232 -2.80 -9.15 8.51
N ILE A 233 -3.84 -8.54 7.92
CA ILE A 233 -3.85 -8.30 6.47
C ILE A 233 -2.86 -7.18 6.20
N GLN A 234 -2.08 -7.30 5.13
CA GLN A 234 -1.40 -6.16 4.53
C GLN A 234 -1.74 -6.10 3.03
N ASN A 235 -2.31 -4.98 2.58
CA ASN A 235 -2.38 -4.63 1.18
C ASN A 235 -1.42 -3.49 0.90
N THR A 236 -0.46 -3.70 0.01
CA THR A 236 0.32 -2.58 -0.52
C THR A 236 -0.18 -2.28 -1.91
N ILE A 237 -0.47 -1.03 -2.24
CA ILE A 237 -0.79 -0.57 -3.59
C ILE A 237 0.28 0.41 -4.01
N THR A 238 1.04 0.10 -5.05
CA THR A 238 2.03 1.02 -5.64
C THR A 238 1.36 1.87 -6.71
N THR A 239 1.41 3.19 -6.58
CA THR A 239 0.66 4.14 -7.40
C THR A 239 1.52 4.94 -8.37
N VAL A 240 2.83 4.68 -8.39
CA VAL A 240 3.79 5.27 -9.33
C VAL A 240 3.86 4.53 -10.67
N SER A 241 3.10 3.43 -10.82
CA SER A 241 2.93 2.70 -12.07
C SER A 241 1.47 2.72 -12.50
N ASP A 242 1.24 3.05 -13.79
CA ASP A 242 -0.04 2.85 -14.45
C ASP A 242 0.15 1.68 -15.42
N PRO A 243 -0.35 0.46 -15.09
CA PRO A 243 -1.32 0.10 -14.04
C PRO A 243 -0.72 -0.12 -12.63
N SER A 244 -1.57 -0.17 -11.60
CA SER A 244 -1.13 -0.36 -10.20
C SER A 244 -1.15 -1.83 -9.76
N ILE A 245 -0.20 -2.24 -8.91
CA ILE A 245 -0.10 -3.61 -8.40
C ILE A 245 -0.45 -3.62 -6.91
N THR A 246 -1.48 -4.40 -6.58
CA THR A 246 -1.87 -4.71 -5.20
C THR A 246 -1.35 -6.08 -4.81
N THR A 247 -0.83 -6.22 -3.60
CA THR A 247 -0.41 -7.51 -3.04
C THR A 247 -1.11 -7.72 -1.71
N TYR A 248 -1.52 -8.96 -1.41
CA TYR A 248 -2.22 -9.37 -0.21
C TYR A 248 -1.53 -10.59 0.41
N ALA A 249 -1.38 -10.58 1.73
CA ALA A 249 -1.10 -11.78 2.51
C ALA A 249 -1.69 -11.65 3.91
N LYS A 250 -1.95 -12.81 4.54
CA LYS A 250 -2.47 -12.93 5.90
C LYS A 250 -1.36 -13.22 6.89
N GLY A 251 -1.44 -12.60 8.07
CA GLY A 251 -0.56 -12.86 9.21
C GLY A 251 0.77 -12.11 9.20
N ASN A 252 0.90 -11.05 8.40
CA ASN A 252 2.10 -10.22 8.40
C ASN A 252 2.06 -9.23 9.59
N ASP A 253 3.24 -8.92 10.13
CA ASP A 253 3.38 -7.90 11.17
C ASP A 253 3.30 -6.49 10.56
N LEU A 254 2.81 -5.52 11.34
CA LEU A 254 2.56 -4.16 10.87
C LEU A 254 3.87 -3.49 10.39
N ASN A 255 3.91 -3.05 9.13
CA ASN A 255 5.11 -2.52 8.46
C ASN A 255 6.26 -3.53 8.30
N GLU A 256 5.99 -4.82 8.51
CA GLU A 256 6.90 -5.88 8.10
C GLU A 256 6.54 -6.39 6.71
N GLU A 257 7.52 -7.02 6.06
CA GLU A 257 7.39 -7.63 4.75
C GLU A 257 6.67 -8.99 4.82
N TYR A 258 6.50 -9.65 3.68
CA TYR A 258 5.80 -10.93 3.59
C TYR A 258 6.58 -12.06 4.27
N LYS A 259 5.90 -12.91 5.05
CA LYS A 259 6.49 -14.13 5.62
C LYS A 259 6.64 -15.22 4.57
N SER A 260 7.75 -15.95 4.59
CA SER A 260 8.06 -17.04 3.65
C SER A 260 7.11 -18.24 3.70
N ASP A 261 6.34 -18.40 4.78
CA ASP A 261 5.32 -19.43 4.92
C ASP A 261 3.91 -18.97 4.52
N SER A 262 3.72 -17.69 4.19
CA SER A 262 2.42 -17.13 3.80
C SER A 262 2.11 -17.30 2.32
N ASN A 263 0.83 -17.51 1.99
CA ASN A 263 0.34 -17.31 0.64
C ASN A 263 0.27 -15.81 0.35
N ILE A 264 0.88 -15.41 -0.76
CA ILE A 264 0.87 -14.03 -1.26
C ILE A 264 0.04 -14.00 -2.54
N TYR A 265 -0.83 -13.02 -2.66
CA TYR A 265 -1.70 -12.81 -3.81
C TYR A 265 -1.38 -11.46 -4.43
N ALA A 266 -1.09 -11.43 -5.73
CA ALA A 266 -0.93 -10.17 -6.46
C ALA A 266 -2.11 -9.97 -7.42
N SER A 267 -2.64 -8.75 -7.48
CA SER A 267 -3.64 -8.32 -8.46
C SER A 267 -3.21 -7.00 -9.09
N VAL A 268 -3.73 -6.73 -10.28
CA VAL A 268 -3.43 -5.50 -11.03
C VAL A 268 -4.71 -4.72 -11.23
N THR A 269 -4.66 -3.41 -11.02
CA THR A 269 -5.77 -2.49 -11.30
C THR A 269 -5.43 -1.64 -12.51
N ASP A 270 -6.31 -1.66 -13.51
CA ASP A 270 -6.16 -0.87 -14.72
C ASP A 270 -6.40 0.61 -14.41
N ALA A 271 -5.40 1.45 -14.66
CA ALA A 271 -5.45 2.88 -14.38
C ALA A 271 -6.54 3.61 -15.19
N SER A 272 -6.90 3.11 -16.38
CA SER A 272 -7.88 3.76 -17.26
C SER A 272 -9.32 3.65 -16.76
N ASN A 273 -9.63 2.60 -15.98
CA ASN A 273 -11.01 2.29 -15.58
C ASN A 273 -11.17 1.88 -14.10
N GLY A 274 -10.08 1.77 -13.35
CA GLY A 274 -10.07 1.43 -11.92
C GLY A 274 -10.52 0.00 -11.60
N LYS A 275 -10.59 -0.90 -12.58
CA LYS A 275 -11.02 -2.29 -12.39
C LYS A 275 -9.83 -3.25 -12.35
N THR A 276 -10.04 -4.42 -11.77
CA THR A 276 -9.08 -5.52 -11.79
C THR A 276 -8.77 -5.91 -13.24
N ALA A 277 -7.50 -5.83 -13.63
CA ALA A 277 -7.00 -6.23 -14.93
C ALA A 277 -6.96 -7.76 -15.08
N ALA A 278 -7.02 -8.22 -16.32
CA ALA A 278 -6.76 -9.62 -16.64
C ALA A 278 -5.26 -9.91 -16.49
N LEU A 279 -4.90 -10.98 -15.78
CA LEU A 279 -3.49 -11.37 -15.59
C LEU A 279 -3.00 -12.39 -16.63
N TYR A 280 -3.94 -12.94 -17.39
CA TYR A 280 -3.71 -13.81 -18.54
C TYR A 280 -4.89 -13.72 -19.51
N LYS A 281 -4.71 -14.25 -20.71
CA LYS A 281 -5.75 -14.43 -21.72
C LYS A 281 -5.77 -15.88 -22.19
N GLU A 282 -6.94 -16.49 -22.13
CA GLU A 282 -7.22 -17.77 -22.79
C GLU A 282 -7.47 -17.51 -24.28
N ASN A 283 -6.66 -18.15 -25.13
CA ASN A 283 -6.82 -18.14 -26.58
C ASN A 283 -7.44 -19.46 -27.00
N LYS A 284 -8.72 -19.40 -27.42
CA LYS A 284 -9.47 -20.55 -27.91
C LYS A 284 -9.20 -20.73 -29.40
N GLY A 285 -8.53 -21.81 -29.75
CA GLY A 285 -8.29 -22.26 -31.13
C GLY A 285 -8.50 -23.77 -31.23
N GLU A 286 -7.77 -24.44 -32.13
CA GLU A 286 -7.76 -25.91 -32.20
C GLU A 286 -7.23 -26.54 -30.90
N ASN A 287 -6.22 -25.91 -30.30
CA ASN A 287 -5.76 -26.17 -28.94
C ASN A 287 -5.92 -24.90 -28.08
N THR A 288 -6.39 -25.04 -26.84
CA THR A 288 -6.43 -23.94 -25.88
C THR A 288 -5.00 -23.56 -25.50
N THR A 289 -4.68 -22.27 -25.62
CA THR A 289 -3.40 -21.73 -25.16
C THR A 289 -3.59 -20.50 -24.28
N TYR A 290 -2.58 -20.15 -23.49
CA TYR A 290 -2.63 -19.04 -22.54
C TYR A 290 -1.52 -18.04 -22.83
N THR A 291 -1.91 -16.77 -22.99
CA THR A 291 -0.98 -15.63 -22.97
C THR A 291 -0.94 -15.06 -21.56
N TYR A 292 0.24 -14.98 -20.96
CA TYR A 292 0.40 -14.47 -19.61
C TYR A 292 0.82 -13.00 -19.63
N TYR A 293 0.15 -12.20 -18.80
CA TYR A 293 0.51 -10.80 -18.58
C TYR A 293 1.20 -10.58 -17.24
N ALA A 294 1.08 -11.52 -16.31
CA ALA A 294 1.72 -11.47 -15.01
C ALA A 294 2.81 -12.54 -14.86
N THR A 295 3.99 -12.12 -14.37
CA THR A 295 5.16 -12.97 -14.14
C THR A 295 5.84 -12.60 -12.83
N LEU A 296 6.34 -13.60 -12.11
CA LEU A 296 7.13 -13.41 -10.89
C LEU A 296 8.58 -13.75 -11.18
N TYR A 297 9.50 -12.90 -10.73
CA TYR A 297 10.94 -13.10 -10.83
C TYR A 297 11.59 -13.07 -9.46
N LYS A 298 12.70 -13.78 -9.29
CA LYS A 298 13.57 -13.72 -8.12
C LYS A 298 14.85 -12.96 -8.46
N LEU A 299 15.29 -12.07 -7.57
CA LEU A 299 16.61 -11.47 -7.63
C LEU A 299 17.65 -12.51 -7.22
N THR A 300 18.46 -12.97 -8.17
CA THR A 300 19.47 -14.01 -7.96
C THR A 300 20.89 -13.48 -7.92
N ALA A 301 21.10 -12.22 -8.34
CA ALA A 301 22.33 -11.47 -8.14
C ALA A 301 22.00 -10.01 -7.79
N GLY A 302 22.79 -9.41 -6.89
CA GLY A 302 22.55 -8.07 -6.33
C GLY A 302 21.83 -8.11 -4.96
N GLU A 303 22.11 -7.13 -4.10
CA GLU A 303 21.56 -7.09 -2.74
C GLU A 303 20.14 -6.52 -2.67
N THR A 304 19.85 -5.51 -3.49
CA THR A 304 18.57 -4.81 -3.54
C THR A 304 18.22 -4.45 -4.98
N ILE A 305 16.94 -4.18 -5.25
CA ILE A 305 16.46 -3.70 -6.54
C ILE A 305 15.25 -2.80 -6.33
N THR A 306 15.13 -1.74 -7.12
CA THR A 306 13.95 -0.87 -7.18
C THR A 306 13.04 -1.26 -8.36
N GLU A 307 11.78 -0.82 -8.37
CA GLU A 307 10.87 -1.06 -9.51
C GLU A 307 11.42 -0.51 -10.83
N ALA A 308 12.10 0.64 -10.79
CA ALA A 308 12.71 1.27 -11.97
C ALA A 308 13.90 0.46 -12.48
N GLU A 309 14.75 -0.04 -11.59
CA GLU A 309 15.84 -0.94 -11.96
C GLU A 309 15.31 -2.27 -12.49
N ALA A 310 14.26 -2.82 -11.90
CA ALA A 310 13.63 -4.06 -12.35
C ALA A 310 13.14 -3.94 -13.80
N ALA A 311 12.52 -2.82 -14.16
CA ALA A 311 12.12 -2.54 -15.54
C ALA A 311 13.32 -2.59 -16.51
N ASN A 312 14.43 -1.96 -16.14
CA ASN A 312 15.64 -1.92 -16.95
C ASN A 312 16.34 -3.28 -17.03
N VAL A 313 16.40 -4.03 -15.92
CA VAL A 313 16.99 -5.37 -15.86
C VAL A 313 16.18 -6.35 -16.72
N LEU A 314 14.85 -6.33 -16.63
CA LEU A 314 13.98 -7.22 -17.42
C LEU A 314 14.02 -6.93 -18.92
N ALA A 315 14.29 -5.69 -19.31
CA ALA A 315 14.48 -5.31 -20.71
C ALA A 315 15.85 -5.72 -21.29
N ALA A 316 16.84 -6.00 -20.43
CA ALA A 316 18.19 -6.35 -20.86
C ALA A 316 18.28 -7.82 -21.33
N THR A 317 19.16 -8.08 -22.29
CA THR A 317 19.48 -9.44 -22.74
C THR A 317 19.93 -10.31 -21.56
N GLY A 318 19.30 -11.47 -21.39
CA GLY A 318 19.59 -12.37 -20.27
C GLY A 318 19.12 -11.85 -18.91
N LYS A 319 18.24 -10.83 -18.87
CA LYS A 319 17.66 -10.25 -17.64
C LYS A 319 18.73 -9.87 -16.61
N THR A 320 19.84 -9.32 -17.09
CA THR A 320 21.01 -8.95 -16.28
C THR A 320 21.48 -7.54 -16.64
N LEU A 321 21.57 -6.65 -15.67
CA LEU A 321 22.05 -5.28 -15.85
C LEU A 321 22.60 -4.72 -14.54
N GLY A 322 23.75 -4.04 -14.59
CA GLY A 322 24.32 -3.37 -13.42
C GLY A 322 24.64 -4.30 -12.24
N GLY A 323 25.06 -5.54 -12.53
CA GLY A 323 25.35 -6.57 -11.52
C GLY A 323 24.10 -7.22 -10.89
N LYS A 324 22.90 -6.87 -11.36
CA LYS A 324 21.64 -7.45 -10.91
C LYS A 324 21.12 -8.45 -11.94
N THR A 325 20.58 -9.58 -11.48
CA THR A 325 19.98 -10.62 -12.34
C THR A 325 18.61 -11.04 -11.81
N LEU A 326 17.62 -11.09 -12.70
CA LEU A 326 16.27 -11.57 -12.40
C LEU A 326 16.00 -12.90 -13.10
N THR A 327 15.62 -13.92 -12.34
CA THR A 327 15.27 -15.26 -12.84
C THR A 327 13.77 -15.47 -12.67
N GLU A 328 13.09 -15.98 -13.70
CA GLU A 328 11.65 -16.24 -13.62
C GLU A 328 11.35 -17.38 -12.63
N GLU A 329 10.34 -17.19 -11.80
CA GLU A 329 9.89 -18.19 -10.83
C GLU A 329 8.82 -19.09 -11.45
N GLY A 330 9.07 -20.40 -11.37
CA GLY A 330 8.18 -21.45 -11.85
C GLY A 330 8.35 -21.75 -13.35
N ASN A 331 7.94 -22.96 -13.75
CA ASN A 331 7.91 -23.37 -15.14
C ASN A 331 6.50 -23.22 -15.70
N ARG A 332 6.34 -22.45 -16.76
CA ARG A 332 5.02 -22.14 -17.34
C ARG A 332 5.00 -22.61 -18.79
N THR A 333 3.93 -23.30 -19.17
CA THR A 333 3.67 -23.69 -20.55
C THR A 333 2.50 -22.89 -21.09
N ALA A 334 2.45 -22.73 -22.41
CA ALA A 334 1.32 -22.06 -23.05
C ALA A 334 0.07 -22.95 -23.09
N GLU A 335 0.19 -24.26 -22.85
CA GLU A 335 -0.89 -25.25 -23.08
C GLU A 335 -1.71 -25.55 -21.82
N THR A 336 -1.20 -25.23 -20.64
CA THR A 336 -1.91 -25.45 -19.36
C THR A 336 -1.88 -24.17 -18.55
N LEU A 337 -3.05 -23.76 -18.03
CA LEU A 337 -3.14 -22.61 -17.15
C LEU A 337 -2.30 -22.87 -15.90
N ASP A 338 -1.35 -22.00 -15.65
CA ASP A 338 -0.56 -22.02 -14.43
C ASP A 338 -1.50 -21.91 -13.21
N SER A 339 -1.39 -22.86 -12.28
CA SER A 339 -2.21 -22.94 -11.06
C SER A 339 -2.12 -21.72 -10.14
N ARG A 340 -1.11 -20.87 -10.34
CA ARG A 340 -0.97 -19.59 -9.63
C ARG A 340 -2.03 -18.57 -10.04
N PHE A 341 -2.67 -18.71 -11.19
CA PHE A 341 -3.79 -17.84 -11.57
C PHE A 341 -5.07 -18.32 -10.93
N VAL A 342 -5.55 -17.56 -9.95
CA VAL A 342 -6.73 -17.89 -9.17
C VAL A 342 -7.76 -16.76 -9.25
N ASN A 343 -9.04 -17.13 -9.16
CA ASN A 343 -10.15 -16.19 -9.21
C ASN A 343 -10.64 -15.74 -7.83
N LYS A 344 -9.90 -16.12 -6.77
CA LYS A 344 -10.24 -15.77 -5.39
C LYS A 344 -9.03 -15.85 -4.45
N ILE A 345 -9.13 -15.14 -3.34
CA ILE A 345 -8.40 -15.44 -2.11
C ILE A 345 -9.23 -16.47 -1.34
N ASP A 346 -8.60 -17.56 -0.95
CA ASP A 346 -9.26 -18.67 -0.27
C ASP A 346 -9.69 -18.26 1.14
N ALA A 347 -10.80 -18.79 1.66
CA ALA A 347 -11.31 -18.47 3.00
C ALA A 347 -10.25 -18.69 4.11
N THR A 348 -9.37 -19.68 3.95
CA THR A 348 -8.28 -19.97 4.89
C THR A 348 -7.20 -18.88 4.88
N ASP A 349 -6.98 -18.30 3.71
CA ASP A 349 -6.03 -17.22 3.46
C ASP A 349 -6.67 -15.84 3.66
N ALA A 350 -8.01 -15.76 3.71
CA ALA A 350 -8.78 -14.60 4.10
C ALA A 350 -8.89 -14.47 5.63
N VAL A 351 -9.04 -13.25 6.10
CA VAL A 351 -8.97 -12.94 7.53
C VAL A 351 -10.30 -13.18 8.25
N ASP A 352 -11.41 -12.79 7.63
CA ASP A 352 -12.77 -13.01 8.13
C ASP A 352 -13.30 -14.43 7.83
N GLY A 353 -12.48 -15.29 7.23
CA GLY A 353 -12.89 -16.62 6.78
C GLY A 353 -13.82 -16.59 5.57
N VAL A 354 -13.94 -15.45 4.88
CA VAL A 354 -14.79 -15.28 3.69
C VAL A 354 -13.92 -15.18 2.45
N GLU A 355 -14.26 -15.94 1.42
CA GLU A 355 -13.55 -15.87 0.15
C GLU A 355 -13.66 -14.49 -0.50
N VAL A 356 -12.56 -13.99 -1.07
CA VAL A 356 -12.54 -12.71 -1.79
C VAL A 356 -12.42 -12.99 -3.27
N ALA A 357 -13.48 -12.76 -4.04
CA ALA A 357 -13.45 -12.92 -5.50
C ALA A 357 -12.58 -11.84 -6.16
N GLY A 358 -11.89 -12.21 -7.24
CA GLY A 358 -11.04 -11.30 -8.02
C GLY A 358 -10.22 -12.02 -9.07
N ASN A 359 -9.15 -11.38 -9.56
CA ASN A 359 -8.14 -12.03 -10.39
C ASN A 359 -6.79 -11.87 -9.70
N PHE A 360 -6.21 -12.99 -9.29
CA PHE A 360 -4.99 -12.99 -8.50
C PHE A 360 -3.95 -13.93 -9.08
N PHE A 361 -2.70 -13.58 -8.84
CA PHE A 361 -1.54 -14.44 -8.96
C PHE A 361 -1.12 -14.86 -7.55
N LYS A 362 -1.45 -16.10 -7.17
CA LYS A 362 -1.12 -16.72 -5.87
C LYS A 362 0.27 -17.34 -5.93
N PHE A 363 1.13 -17.01 -4.98
CA PHE A 363 2.45 -17.60 -4.86
C PHE A 363 2.87 -17.74 -3.40
N LYS A 364 3.74 -18.71 -3.15
CA LYS A 364 4.40 -18.94 -1.88
C LYS A 364 5.85 -19.25 -2.18
N VAL A 365 6.75 -18.46 -1.62
CA VAL A 365 8.17 -18.46 -1.98
C VAL A 365 9.03 -18.33 -0.73
N GLY A 366 10.29 -18.78 -0.82
CA GLY A 366 11.24 -18.68 0.29
C GLY A 366 11.75 -17.25 0.50
N VAL A 367 12.62 -17.09 1.49
CA VAL A 367 13.29 -15.81 1.80
C VAL A 367 14.02 -15.27 0.57
N GLY A 368 13.83 -13.97 0.29
CA GLY A 368 14.49 -13.29 -0.81
C GLY A 368 13.73 -12.08 -1.33
N THR A 369 14.29 -11.48 -2.38
CA THR A 369 13.69 -10.34 -3.09
C THR A 369 13.13 -10.82 -4.42
N TYR A 370 11.88 -10.48 -4.68
CA TYR A 370 11.11 -10.87 -5.85
C TYR A 370 10.59 -9.63 -6.58
N VAL A 371 10.32 -9.78 -7.88
CA VAL A 371 9.69 -8.76 -8.70
C VAL A 371 8.45 -9.37 -9.35
N PHE A 372 7.28 -8.80 -9.05
CA PHE A 372 6.07 -9.07 -9.81
C PHE A 372 5.98 -8.09 -10.98
N GLU A 373 6.01 -8.62 -12.20
CA GLU A 373 5.84 -7.88 -13.45
C GLU A 373 4.41 -8.07 -13.95
N TYR A 374 3.79 -6.97 -14.34
CA TYR A 374 2.66 -6.97 -15.25
C TYR A 374 3.05 -6.33 -16.58
N SER A 375 2.78 -7.00 -17.69
CA SER A 375 3.04 -6.52 -19.04
C SER A 375 1.93 -6.97 -19.99
N ASN A 376 1.09 -6.03 -20.42
CA ASN A 376 0.06 -6.24 -21.43
C ASN A 376 0.12 -5.11 -22.48
N GLY A 377 0.80 -5.39 -23.59
CA GLY A 377 1.07 -4.37 -24.61
C GLY A 377 1.94 -3.23 -24.06
N SER A 378 1.44 -2.00 -24.11
CA SER A 378 2.12 -0.82 -23.56
C SER A 378 1.92 -0.64 -22.05
N ALA A 379 0.93 -1.32 -21.45
CA ALA A 379 0.66 -1.24 -20.02
C ALA A 379 1.68 -2.11 -19.26
N LYS A 380 2.56 -1.48 -18.49
CA LYS A 380 3.60 -2.16 -17.71
C LYS A 380 3.66 -1.65 -16.28
N ALA A 381 3.82 -2.58 -15.35
CA ALA A 381 3.98 -2.29 -13.94
C ALA A 381 4.93 -3.29 -13.30
N TYR A 382 5.67 -2.84 -12.29
CA TYR A 382 6.60 -3.67 -11.55
C TYR A 382 6.40 -3.41 -10.08
N LYS A 383 6.55 -4.46 -9.27
CA LYS A 383 6.52 -4.35 -7.82
C LYS A 383 7.61 -5.21 -7.20
N VAL A 384 8.43 -4.59 -6.37
CA VAL A 384 9.41 -5.32 -5.58
C VAL A 384 8.72 -5.89 -4.35
N ILE A 385 8.91 -7.18 -4.12
CA ILE A 385 8.30 -7.95 -3.04
C ILE A 385 9.43 -8.63 -2.29
N VAL A 386 9.65 -8.24 -1.04
CA VAL A 386 10.63 -8.89 -0.20
C VAL A 386 9.91 -9.88 0.72
N VAL A 387 10.50 -11.06 0.87
CA VAL A 387 9.98 -12.17 1.67
C VAL A 387 11.01 -12.54 2.72
N LYS A 388 10.58 -12.68 3.97
CA LYS A 388 11.43 -12.93 5.14
C LYS A 388 11.26 -14.31 5.77
#